data_AF-A0AAW1RHS4-F1
#
_entry.id   AF-A0AAW1RHS4-F1
#
_cell.length_a   1.000
_cell.length_b   1.000
_cell.length_c   1.000
_cell.angle_alpha   90.00
_cell.angle_beta   90.00
_cell.angle_gamma   90.00
#
_symmetry.space_group_name_H-M   'P 1'
#
loop_
_entity.id
_entity.type
_entity.pdbx_description
1 polymer ?
#
loop_
_entity_poly.entity_id
_entity_poly.type
_entity_poly.pdbx_seq_one_letter_code
_entity_poly.pdbx_strand_id
1 'polypeptide(L)'
;MLLEERAKIRHLIPKASTASQRLSALRASLDLRALLTGLAVVVTSAGTQGLTTKAGTIQDGAGNHIVFKGIGWFGFNTGLTYPGDLSRGTDSVTRDFRTIVWRIKQLGFNAVRLPFTFAHFADVPVATNGSCDAAPQVAIDNGVRPDDMDANLTTLPASGKATPQEAPPSLPGGACNVGMPSMSTRDRYIWVVKYLVDQGLYVVLDFHSFRNDDNIVYSVQDFVAAWAGLVTDVLAAAPEAQGRLLFDVVNEPDGFELKWEPTGEHAALGDIYIGVMDLLYPLCTTCLFMVEGTGATNIMANWGDGFVTDASIINSAGVSDATPFLSAVIRKVYHGLRSVEAGAGAAVLLWPLRGCRYAVVLAPHIYCAGVSLSTTSTSGQALYSKLDTTFGYLTANNGFCTNDGCHVFPALVGEFGSTLQGITETDCMQGILAYMNGEDGSTHARIDSFFYWSWQPDSVGTGGLTQDNFRAINFTKISMLAGGTWLSTPGLGLRPWYLAGYVEIAPLAGISPPPPPILAATTPVSAPASVPASYLQSGGIGQGYAPYGQGSSTTQSAAYTASSATLSKQGVIAVAVIVPLATLLIVGAALHIAAKRGLLCHRPAFAGAPPEGACACGVAGKPTAAGVQVRVDATG
;
A
#
# COMPACT_ATOMS: atom_id res chain seq x y z
N MET A 1 23.89 21.70 -45.59
CA MET A 1 22.83 21.30 -46.54
C MET A 1 21.47 21.53 -45.89
N LEU A 2 20.92 22.73 -46.08
CA LEU A 2 19.53 23.20 -45.83
C LEU A 2 19.53 24.72 -45.65
N LEU A 3 20.26 25.44 -46.52
CA LEU A 3 20.26 26.91 -46.55
C LEU A 3 20.37 27.46 -47.99
N GLU A 4 20.16 26.64 -49.02
CA GLU A 4 20.42 27.02 -50.43
C GLU A 4 19.26 26.78 -51.41
N GLU A 5 18.01 26.74 -50.95
CA GLU A 5 16.85 26.53 -51.84
C GLU A 5 15.73 27.58 -51.71
N ARG A 6 16.07 28.81 -51.31
CA ARG A 6 15.11 29.95 -51.26
C ARG A 6 15.18 30.92 -52.43
N ALA A 7 15.92 30.61 -53.51
CA ALA A 7 16.17 31.55 -54.61
C ALA A 7 15.62 31.17 -55.99
N LYS A 8 14.78 30.13 -56.14
CA LYS A 8 14.33 29.65 -57.46
C LYS A 8 12.82 29.67 -57.78
N ILE A 9 12.00 30.34 -56.98
CA ILE A 9 10.58 30.53 -57.34
C ILE A 9 10.25 32.02 -57.27
N ARG A 10 10.71 32.78 -58.27
CA ARG A 10 10.34 34.20 -58.43
C ARG A 10 9.90 34.60 -59.84
N HIS A 11 9.74 33.64 -60.76
CA HIS A 11 9.14 33.89 -62.07
C HIS A 11 8.17 32.78 -62.41
N LEU A 12 6.87 33.06 -62.20
CA LEU A 12 5.70 32.55 -62.92
C LEU A 12 4.44 32.99 -62.13
N ILE A 13 4.21 34.31 -62.07
CA ILE A 13 2.91 34.86 -61.65
C ILE A 13 2.46 35.86 -62.73
N PRO A 14 1.52 35.49 -63.61
CA PRO A 14 0.80 36.47 -64.41
C PRO A 14 -0.13 37.29 -63.50
N LYS A 15 -0.14 38.61 -63.68
CA LYS A 15 -1.11 39.52 -63.07
C LYS A 15 -2.52 39.12 -63.52
N ALA A 16 -3.33 38.59 -62.60
CA ALA A 16 -4.74 38.33 -62.86
C ALA A 16 -5.61 39.32 -62.06
N SER A 17 -6.28 40.18 -62.82
CA SER A 17 -7.27 41.16 -62.40
C SER A 17 -8.64 40.50 -62.31
N THR A 18 -9.25 40.52 -61.12
CA THR A 18 -10.70 40.56 -60.79
C THR A 18 -10.99 39.78 -59.50
N ALA A 19 -11.95 40.27 -58.72
CA ALA A 19 -12.31 39.76 -57.39
C ALA A 19 -12.94 38.34 -57.38
N SER A 20 -13.11 37.71 -58.54
CA SER A 20 -13.67 36.36 -58.67
C SER A 20 -12.61 35.24 -58.61
N GLN A 21 -11.31 35.55 -58.78
CA GLN A 21 -10.23 34.56 -58.68
C GLN A 21 -9.57 34.43 -57.28
N ARG A 22 -10.02 35.20 -56.28
CA ARG A 22 -9.56 35.05 -54.88
C ARG A 22 -10.33 33.99 -54.09
N LEU A 23 -11.43 33.46 -54.63
CA LEU A 23 -12.26 32.46 -53.94
C LEU A 23 -11.86 31.00 -54.23
N SER A 24 -11.06 30.77 -55.28
CA SER A 24 -10.52 29.44 -55.64
C SER A 24 -9.13 29.17 -55.05
N ALA A 25 -8.42 30.19 -54.54
CA ALA A 25 -7.15 30.03 -53.82
C ALA A 25 -7.32 29.86 -52.28
N LEU A 26 -8.53 30.07 -51.74
CA LEU A 26 -8.84 29.82 -50.32
C LEU A 26 -9.44 28.43 -50.05
N ARG A 27 -9.57 27.57 -51.07
CA ARG A 27 -9.99 26.17 -50.94
C ARG A 27 -8.83 25.16 -51.02
N ALA A 28 -7.58 25.63 -51.08
CA ALA A 28 -6.39 24.77 -51.11
C ALA A 28 -5.57 24.79 -49.80
N SER A 29 -6.14 25.27 -48.69
CA SER A 29 -5.49 25.31 -47.38
C SER A 29 -6.34 24.75 -46.22
N LEU A 30 -7.34 23.94 -46.54
CA LEU A 30 -8.01 23.06 -45.56
C LEU A 30 -7.86 21.61 -46.00
N ASP A 31 -6.64 21.08 -45.88
CA ASP A 31 -6.44 19.64 -45.77
C ASP A 31 -5.32 19.27 -44.79
N LEU A 32 -5.19 20.07 -43.72
CA LEU A 32 -4.38 19.72 -42.55
C LEU A 32 -5.16 18.81 -41.55
N ARG A 33 -6.29 18.25 -41.98
CA ARG A 33 -7.03 17.20 -41.25
C ARG A 33 -6.88 15.81 -41.87
N ALA A 34 -6.39 15.68 -43.11
CA ALA A 34 -6.15 14.40 -43.76
C ALA A 34 -4.69 13.90 -43.69
N LEU A 35 -3.74 14.73 -43.20
CA LEU A 35 -2.34 14.32 -42.97
C LEU A 35 -2.03 13.92 -41.50
N LEU A 36 -3.05 13.76 -40.66
CA LEU A 36 -2.96 13.26 -39.29
C LEU A 36 -3.70 11.93 -39.07
N THR A 37 -4.32 11.37 -40.12
CA THR A 37 -5.07 10.10 -40.08
C THR A 37 -4.24 8.90 -40.56
N GLY A 38 -2.96 8.85 -40.16
CA GLY A 38 -2.03 7.86 -40.69
C GLY A 38 -0.85 7.51 -39.79
N LEU A 39 -1.01 7.61 -38.47
CA LEU A 39 -0.25 6.79 -37.50
C LEU A 39 -0.94 6.93 -36.12
N ALA A 40 -2.19 6.48 -36.02
CA ALA A 40 -2.64 5.99 -34.73
C ALA A 40 -1.88 4.67 -34.51
N VAL A 41 -0.66 4.77 -33.98
CA VAL A 41 -0.11 3.65 -33.21
C VAL A 41 -1.13 3.47 -32.11
N VAL A 42 -2.02 2.49 -32.29
CA VAL A 42 -2.74 1.92 -31.17
C VAL A 42 -1.64 1.22 -30.38
N VAL A 43 -0.93 1.99 -29.56
CA VAL A 43 -0.37 1.47 -28.34
C VAL A 43 -1.63 1.10 -27.56
N THR A 44 -2.09 -0.13 -27.72
CA THR A 44 -2.79 -0.79 -26.62
C THR A 44 -1.73 -0.89 -25.54
N SER A 45 -1.49 0.19 -24.80
CA SER A 45 -1.16 -0.02 -23.41
C SER A 45 -2.38 -0.78 -22.92
N ALA A 46 -2.19 -2.03 -22.51
CA ALA A 46 -3.04 -2.57 -21.48
C ALA A 46 -2.90 -1.56 -20.34
N GLY A 47 -3.75 -0.53 -20.33
CA GLY A 47 -3.68 0.53 -19.34
C GLY A 47 -3.76 -0.19 -18.02
N THR A 48 -2.72 -0.07 -17.20
CA THR A 48 -2.69 -0.65 -15.86
C THR A 48 -3.97 -0.22 -15.17
N GLN A 49 -4.89 -1.16 -15.04
CA GLN A 49 -6.20 -0.93 -14.47
C GLN A 49 -6.00 -0.80 -12.96
N GLY A 50 -5.64 0.41 -12.51
CA GLY A 50 -5.24 0.67 -11.13
C GLY A 50 -6.26 0.26 -10.09
N LEU A 51 -5.80 0.03 -8.87
CA LEU A 51 -6.64 -0.32 -7.73
C LEU A 51 -7.60 0.83 -7.40
N THR A 52 -8.78 0.48 -6.92
CA THR A 52 -9.80 1.39 -6.42
C THR A 52 -10.63 0.68 -5.37
N THR A 53 -11.39 1.43 -4.57
CA THR A 53 -12.42 0.87 -3.69
C THR A 53 -13.81 1.19 -4.23
N LYS A 54 -14.78 0.32 -3.94
CA LYS A 54 -16.18 0.53 -4.32
C LYS A 54 -17.08 -0.34 -3.45
N ALA A 55 -18.04 0.30 -2.78
CA ALA A 55 -19.09 -0.37 -1.99
C ALA A 55 -18.53 -1.46 -1.05
N GLY A 56 -17.58 -1.11 -0.19
CA GLY A 56 -16.97 -2.04 0.76
C GLY A 56 -16.01 -3.07 0.15
N THR A 57 -15.70 -3.00 -1.14
CA THR A 57 -14.76 -3.94 -1.80
C THR A 57 -13.58 -3.22 -2.44
N ILE A 58 -12.48 -3.95 -2.62
CA ILE A 58 -11.30 -3.50 -3.37
C ILE A 58 -11.39 -4.06 -4.78
N GLN A 59 -11.17 -3.24 -5.80
CA GLN A 59 -11.33 -3.62 -7.20
C GLN A 59 -10.14 -3.15 -8.04
N ASP A 60 -9.88 -3.84 -9.13
CA ASP A 60 -9.04 -3.32 -10.20
C ASP A 60 -9.84 -2.31 -11.06
N GLY A 61 -9.16 -1.66 -12.01
CA GLY A 61 -9.82 -0.73 -12.92
C GLY A 61 -10.84 -1.39 -13.87
N ALA A 62 -10.91 -2.73 -13.93
CA ALA A 62 -11.88 -3.48 -14.71
C ALA A 62 -13.16 -3.78 -13.91
N GLY A 63 -13.14 -3.51 -12.60
CA GLY A 63 -14.19 -3.84 -11.65
C GLY A 63 -14.11 -5.26 -11.09
N ASN A 64 -13.01 -5.99 -11.31
CA ASN A 64 -12.81 -7.29 -10.69
C ASN A 64 -12.46 -7.11 -9.21
N HIS A 65 -13.02 -7.94 -8.33
CA HIS A 65 -12.66 -7.96 -6.91
C HIS A 65 -11.20 -8.39 -6.76
N ILE A 66 -10.39 -7.57 -6.08
CA ILE A 66 -9.03 -7.90 -5.70
C ILE A 66 -9.00 -8.30 -4.23
N VAL A 67 -8.45 -9.48 -3.98
CA VAL A 67 -8.29 -10.04 -2.63
C VAL A 67 -6.80 -10.20 -2.35
N PHE A 68 -6.33 -9.59 -1.27
CA PHE A 68 -4.95 -9.73 -0.81
C PHE A 68 -4.82 -10.89 0.17
N LYS A 69 -4.00 -11.87 -0.18
CA LYS A 69 -3.54 -12.94 0.71
C LYS A 69 -2.06 -12.66 0.94
N GLY A 70 -1.77 -11.86 1.94
CA GLY A 70 -0.45 -11.32 2.16
C GLY A 70 0.25 -11.83 3.42
N ILE A 71 1.52 -11.45 3.54
CA ILE A 71 2.33 -11.66 4.74
C ILE A 71 3.01 -10.34 5.13
N GLY A 72 3.23 -10.14 6.43
CA GLY A 72 4.23 -9.18 6.91
C GLY A 72 5.63 -9.78 6.81
N TRP A 73 6.58 -9.03 6.25
CA TRP A 73 7.98 -9.46 6.11
C TRP A 73 8.92 -8.34 6.60
N PHE A 74 8.99 -8.17 7.92
CA PHE A 74 9.73 -7.09 8.58
C PHE A 74 11.26 -7.21 8.41
N GLY A 75 12.00 -6.14 8.71
CA GLY A 75 13.47 -6.16 8.76
C GLY A 75 14.12 -4.82 8.39
N PHE A 76 13.56 -4.09 7.43
CA PHE A 76 14.01 -2.72 7.16
C PHE A 76 13.66 -1.74 8.28
N ASN A 77 12.71 -2.11 9.15
CA ASN A 77 12.35 -1.37 10.36
C ASN A 77 13.14 -1.79 11.61
N THR A 78 14.13 -2.67 11.50
CA THR A 78 14.89 -3.19 12.67
C THR A 78 16.40 -3.10 12.50
N GLY A 79 16.87 -2.34 11.49
CA GLY A 79 18.30 -2.22 11.16
C GLY A 79 18.89 -3.45 10.45
N LEU A 80 18.10 -4.48 10.10
CA LEU A 80 18.60 -5.61 9.30
C LEU A 80 18.97 -5.20 7.88
N THR A 81 18.39 -4.10 7.36
CA THR A 81 18.60 -3.56 6.01
C THR A 81 18.16 -4.50 4.88
N TYR A 82 17.34 -5.51 5.15
CA TYR A 82 16.69 -6.41 4.18
C TYR A 82 15.47 -7.07 4.84
N PRO A 83 14.52 -7.66 4.09
CA PRO A 83 13.37 -8.30 4.71
C PRO A 83 13.72 -9.69 5.25
N GLY A 84 13.24 -9.99 6.46
CA GLY A 84 13.60 -11.17 7.24
C GLY A 84 15.07 -11.19 7.65
N ASP A 85 15.50 -12.27 8.30
CA ASP A 85 16.91 -12.47 8.62
C ASP A 85 17.58 -13.40 7.60
N LEU A 86 18.01 -12.84 6.46
CA LEU A 86 18.72 -13.55 5.39
C LEU A 86 20.10 -14.10 5.81
N SER A 87 20.54 -13.84 7.03
CA SER A 87 21.77 -14.41 7.60
C SER A 87 21.55 -15.77 8.26
N ARG A 88 20.29 -16.15 8.53
CA ARG A 88 19.92 -17.39 9.22
C ARG A 88 19.92 -18.59 8.29
N GLY A 89 20.24 -19.75 8.87
CA GLY A 89 20.34 -21.01 8.14
C GLY A 89 21.64 -21.14 7.33
N THR A 90 21.71 -22.20 6.52
CA THR A 90 22.95 -22.65 5.85
C THR A 90 22.84 -22.68 4.32
N ASP A 91 21.64 -22.71 3.77
CA ASP A 91 21.39 -22.96 2.35
C ASP A 91 20.49 -21.88 1.71
N SER A 92 20.32 -21.96 0.39
CA SER A 92 19.51 -21.01 -0.36
C SER A 92 18.02 -20.98 0.00
N VAL A 93 17.47 -22.02 0.64
CA VAL A 93 16.07 -22.03 1.10
C VAL A 93 15.82 -20.97 2.18
N THR A 94 16.85 -20.69 2.97
CA THR A 94 16.80 -19.79 4.14
C THR A 94 17.43 -18.43 3.89
N ARG A 95 18.42 -18.36 3.00
CA ARG A 95 19.26 -17.18 2.82
C ARG A 95 19.05 -16.43 1.52
N ASP A 96 18.58 -17.09 0.46
CA ASP A 96 18.40 -16.44 -0.83
C ASP A 96 17.02 -15.77 -0.91
N PHE A 97 17.02 -14.44 -1.00
CA PHE A 97 15.83 -13.62 -1.11
C PHE A 97 14.89 -14.09 -2.23
N ARG A 98 15.43 -14.42 -3.41
CA ARG A 98 14.61 -14.82 -4.56
C ARG A 98 13.94 -16.16 -4.33
N THR A 99 14.67 -17.11 -3.73
CA THR A 99 14.14 -18.41 -3.33
C THR A 99 13.04 -18.25 -2.29
N ILE A 100 13.19 -17.37 -1.31
CA ILE A 100 12.14 -17.08 -0.31
C ILE A 100 10.89 -16.48 -0.98
N VAL A 101 11.05 -15.51 -1.88
CA VAL A 101 9.92 -14.94 -2.66
C VAL A 101 9.19 -16.03 -3.45
N TRP A 102 9.94 -16.94 -4.08
CA TRP A 102 9.34 -18.07 -4.77
C TRP A 102 8.52 -18.94 -3.82
N ARG A 103 9.03 -19.25 -2.60
CA ARG A 103 8.30 -20.03 -1.60
C ARG A 103 6.99 -19.36 -1.18
N ILE A 104 7.03 -18.05 -0.95
CA ILE A 104 5.85 -17.24 -0.63
C ILE A 104 4.76 -17.41 -1.70
N LYS A 105 5.14 -17.32 -2.99
CA LYS A 105 4.22 -17.51 -4.13
C LYS A 105 3.66 -18.93 -4.20
N GLN A 106 4.48 -19.95 -3.95
CA GLN A 106 4.02 -21.34 -4.00
C GLN A 106 3.05 -21.68 -2.87
N LEU A 107 3.11 -20.97 -1.74
CA LEU A 107 2.14 -21.08 -0.65
C LEU A 107 0.84 -20.31 -0.92
N GLY A 108 0.72 -19.64 -2.07
CA GLY A 108 -0.51 -18.97 -2.52
C GLY A 108 -0.65 -17.52 -2.07
N PHE A 109 0.39 -16.94 -1.47
CA PHE A 109 0.38 -15.53 -1.11
C PHE A 109 0.63 -14.65 -2.33
N ASN A 110 -0.12 -13.56 -2.44
CA ASN A 110 -0.06 -12.62 -3.56
C ASN A 110 0.35 -11.20 -3.19
N ALA A 111 0.65 -10.95 -1.92
CA ALA A 111 1.03 -9.64 -1.43
C ALA A 111 2.09 -9.73 -0.32
N VAL A 112 2.93 -8.70 -0.19
CA VAL A 112 3.90 -8.55 0.89
C VAL A 112 3.73 -7.18 1.52
N ARG A 113 3.51 -7.13 2.83
CA ARG A 113 3.64 -5.92 3.64
C ARG A 113 5.08 -5.79 4.10
N LEU A 114 5.71 -4.67 3.76
CA LEU A 114 7.15 -4.46 3.86
C LEU A 114 7.47 -3.28 4.81
N PRO A 115 7.50 -3.56 6.13
CA PRO A 115 7.87 -2.61 7.18
C PRO A 115 9.21 -1.91 6.93
N PHE A 116 9.26 -0.59 7.11
CA PHE A 116 10.47 0.23 7.08
C PHE A 116 10.38 1.42 8.06
N THR A 117 11.52 2.01 8.40
CA THR A 117 11.56 3.38 8.95
C THR A 117 12.41 4.27 8.05
N PHE A 118 12.16 5.59 8.06
CA PHE A 118 13.01 6.52 7.31
C PHE A 118 14.39 6.63 7.96
N ALA A 119 14.49 6.51 9.29
CA ALA A 119 15.74 6.48 10.02
C ALA A 119 16.65 5.34 9.56
N HIS A 120 16.14 4.10 9.45
CA HIS A 120 16.92 2.94 9.05
C HIS A 120 17.37 2.96 7.57
N PHE A 121 16.86 3.87 6.74
CA PHE A 121 17.43 4.09 5.40
C PHE A 121 18.85 4.70 5.45
N ALA A 122 19.24 5.33 6.55
CA ALA A 122 20.59 5.83 6.75
C ALA A 122 21.59 4.74 7.19
N ASP A 123 21.12 3.54 7.55
CA ASP A 123 21.99 2.46 7.97
C ASP A 123 22.87 1.96 6.83
N VAL A 124 24.08 1.55 7.19
CA VAL A 124 25.00 0.86 6.27
C VAL A 124 24.39 -0.51 5.93
N PRO A 125 24.21 -0.85 4.64
CA PRO A 125 23.65 -2.13 4.26
C PRO A 125 24.44 -3.31 4.85
N VAL A 126 23.75 -4.14 5.63
CA VAL A 126 24.29 -5.41 6.13
C VAL A 126 24.63 -6.30 4.94
N ALA A 127 25.77 -6.99 5.01
CA ALA A 127 26.24 -7.86 3.94
C ALA A 127 25.33 -9.08 3.79
N THR A 128 24.83 -9.30 2.58
CA THR A 128 23.92 -10.42 2.23
C THR A 128 24.58 -11.49 1.35
N ASN A 129 25.76 -11.18 0.81
CA ASN A 129 26.57 -12.03 -0.05
C ASN A 129 27.56 -12.86 0.77
N GLY A 130 27.05 -13.75 1.61
CA GLY A 130 27.83 -14.81 2.27
C GLY A 130 27.72 -16.14 1.53
N SER A 131 28.65 -17.07 1.78
CA SER A 131 28.50 -18.45 1.30
C SER A 131 27.21 -19.04 1.87
N CYS A 132 26.31 -19.43 0.98
CA CYS A 132 25.20 -20.32 1.28
C CYS A 132 25.35 -21.53 0.36
N ASP A 133 24.98 -22.71 0.85
CA ASP A 133 24.96 -23.89 0.00
C ASP A 133 23.75 -23.81 -0.95
N ALA A 134 23.97 -24.09 -2.23
CA ALA A 134 22.87 -24.23 -3.17
C ALA A 134 22.01 -25.43 -2.75
N ALA A 135 20.77 -25.17 -2.35
CA ALA A 135 19.86 -26.24 -1.98
C ALA A 135 19.46 -27.03 -3.25
N PRO A 136 19.42 -28.37 -3.18
CA PRO A 136 18.93 -29.16 -4.30
C PRO A 136 17.44 -28.88 -4.53
N GLN A 137 17.00 -28.91 -5.78
CA GLN A 137 15.62 -28.65 -6.21
C GLN A 137 14.57 -29.37 -5.34
N VAL A 138 14.77 -30.66 -5.08
CA VAL A 138 13.89 -31.47 -4.22
C VAL A 138 13.72 -30.89 -2.81
N ALA A 139 14.76 -30.29 -2.24
CA ALA A 139 14.70 -29.70 -0.91
C ALA A 139 13.94 -28.36 -0.92
N ILE A 140 13.99 -27.62 -2.02
CA ILE A 140 13.23 -26.38 -2.21
C ILE A 140 11.73 -26.73 -2.39
N ASP A 141 11.42 -27.72 -3.25
CA ASP A 141 10.06 -28.18 -3.50
C ASP A 141 9.41 -28.78 -2.24
N ASN A 142 10.17 -29.56 -1.47
CA ASN A 142 9.71 -30.09 -0.17
C ASN A 142 9.43 -28.96 0.84
N GLY A 143 10.11 -27.83 0.73
CA GLY A 143 9.94 -26.69 1.63
C GLY A 143 8.63 -25.92 1.47
N VAL A 144 7.77 -26.31 0.52
CA VAL A 144 6.47 -25.66 0.22
C VAL A 144 5.31 -26.66 0.15
N ARG A 145 5.47 -27.86 0.73
CA ARG A 145 4.38 -28.83 0.91
C ARG A 145 4.36 -29.43 2.32
N PRO A 146 3.19 -29.88 2.82
CA PRO A 146 3.09 -30.57 4.09
C PRO A 146 3.97 -31.82 4.16
N ASP A 147 4.53 -32.11 5.34
CA ASP A 147 5.43 -33.26 5.54
C ASP A 147 4.72 -34.62 5.37
N ASP A 148 3.41 -34.67 5.57
CA ASP A 148 2.57 -35.86 5.40
C ASP A 148 2.16 -36.10 3.93
N MET A 149 2.48 -35.17 3.04
CA MET A 149 2.26 -35.33 1.61
C MET A 149 3.25 -36.34 1.02
N ASP A 150 2.74 -37.29 0.22
CA ASP A 150 3.57 -38.32 -0.41
C ASP A 150 4.77 -37.69 -1.15
N ALA A 151 5.97 -38.01 -0.67
CA ALA A 151 7.20 -37.47 -1.21
C ALA A 151 7.39 -37.79 -2.71
N ASN A 152 6.88 -38.94 -3.16
CA ASN A 152 6.97 -39.42 -4.53
C ASN A 152 5.76 -39.00 -5.38
N LEU A 153 4.74 -38.38 -4.78
CA LEU A 153 3.50 -37.94 -5.43
C LEU A 153 2.86 -39.03 -6.30
N THR A 154 2.89 -40.28 -5.81
CA THR A 154 2.24 -41.42 -6.45
C THR A 154 0.73 -41.19 -6.59
N THR A 155 0.17 -40.36 -5.72
CA THR A 155 -1.13 -39.72 -5.88
C THR A 155 -0.94 -38.21 -6.01
N LEU A 156 -1.53 -37.61 -7.05
CA LEU A 156 -1.45 -36.17 -7.25
C LEU A 156 -2.22 -35.41 -6.14
N PRO A 157 -1.75 -34.21 -5.75
CA PRO A 157 -2.52 -33.31 -4.89
C PRO A 157 -3.88 -32.95 -5.48
N ALA A 158 -4.72 -32.33 -4.64
CA ALA A 158 -6.02 -31.79 -5.04
C ALA A 158 -5.93 -30.75 -6.17
N SER A 159 -4.78 -30.09 -6.35
CA SER A 159 -4.52 -29.22 -7.50
C SER A 159 -4.30 -29.96 -8.82
N GLY A 160 -4.06 -31.27 -8.79
CA GLY A 160 -3.68 -32.09 -9.94
C GLY A 160 -2.24 -31.86 -10.43
N LYS A 161 -1.42 -31.10 -9.70
CA LYS A 161 -0.04 -30.76 -10.09
C LYS A 161 0.98 -31.65 -9.40
N ALA A 162 1.97 -32.17 -10.12
CA ALA A 162 3.05 -32.95 -9.52
C ALA A 162 4.18 -32.08 -8.91
N THR A 163 4.29 -30.81 -9.28
CA THR A 163 5.24 -29.87 -8.70
C THR A 163 4.66 -28.47 -8.78
N PRO A 164 5.22 -27.50 -8.05
CA PRO A 164 5.15 -26.09 -8.43
C PRO A 164 5.38 -25.91 -9.94
N GLN A 165 4.59 -25.03 -10.56
CA GLN A 165 4.65 -24.81 -12.01
C GLN A 165 5.84 -23.91 -12.40
N GLU A 166 6.08 -22.86 -11.62
CA GLU A 166 7.29 -22.06 -11.68
C GLU A 166 8.46 -22.80 -11.01
N ALA A 167 9.56 -22.96 -11.74
CA ALA A 167 10.80 -23.48 -11.17
C ALA A 167 11.41 -22.47 -10.17
N PRO A 168 12.04 -22.92 -9.08
CA PRO A 168 12.82 -22.06 -8.21
C PRO A 168 13.87 -21.26 -8.98
N PRO A 169 14.14 -20.03 -8.55
CA PRO A 169 15.17 -19.21 -9.17
C PRO A 169 16.55 -19.85 -9.03
N SER A 170 17.30 -19.89 -10.13
CA SER A 170 18.70 -20.33 -10.11
C SER A 170 19.55 -19.33 -9.31
N LEU A 171 20.53 -19.83 -8.55
CA LEU A 171 21.53 -18.98 -7.88
C LEU A 171 22.61 -18.54 -8.88
N PRO A 172 22.69 -17.26 -9.26
CA PRO A 172 23.71 -16.80 -10.19
C PRO A 172 25.10 -17.03 -9.60
N GLY A 173 25.95 -17.78 -10.30
CA GLY A 173 27.29 -18.14 -9.79
C GLY A 173 27.29 -19.01 -8.52
N GLY A 174 26.15 -19.62 -8.17
CA GLY A 174 26.02 -20.45 -6.97
C GLY A 174 25.95 -19.69 -5.65
N ALA A 175 25.77 -18.37 -5.68
CA ALA A 175 25.73 -17.54 -4.47
C ALA A 175 24.33 -16.96 -4.20
N CYS A 176 23.98 -16.82 -2.92
CA CYS A 176 22.75 -16.16 -2.48
C CYS A 176 22.80 -14.65 -2.70
N ASN A 177 21.63 -14.04 -2.92
CA ASN A 177 21.42 -12.60 -2.92
C ASN A 177 22.27 -11.82 -3.94
N VAL A 178 22.76 -12.50 -4.98
CA VAL A 178 23.55 -11.86 -6.03
C VAL A 178 22.75 -10.73 -6.67
N GLY A 179 23.33 -9.54 -6.71
CA GLY A 179 22.72 -8.35 -7.30
C GLY A 179 21.79 -7.57 -6.37
N MET A 180 21.58 -8.01 -5.13
CA MET A 180 20.94 -7.16 -4.12
C MET A 180 21.88 -5.97 -3.83
N PRO A 181 21.41 -4.71 -3.93
CA PRO A 181 22.27 -3.53 -3.73
C PRO A 181 22.95 -3.55 -2.37
N SER A 182 24.20 -3.09 -2.28
CA SER A 182 24.97 -3.02 -1.03
C SER A 182 25.51 -1.63 -0.70
N MET A 183 25.16 -0.62 -1.51
CA MET A 183 25.67 0.75 -1.35
C MET A 183 24.79 1.63 -0.45
N SER A 184 23.47 1.39 -0.47
CA SER A 184 22.47 2.18 0.25
C SER A 184 21.31 1.29 0.67
N THR A 185 20.84 1.43 1.92
CA THR A 185 19.70 0.66 2.44
C THR A 185 18.41 1.08 1.73
N ARG A 186 18.27 2.36 1.40
CA ARG A 186 17.15 2.88 0.60
C ARG A 186 17.13 2.31 -0.81
N ASP A 187 18.28 2.26 -1.49
CA ASP A 187 18.36 1.70 -2.86
C ASP A 187 18.03 0.20 -2.84
N ARG A 188 18.47 -0.50 -1.79
CA ARG A 188 18.12 -1.90 -1.57
C ARG A 188 16.63 -2.08 -1.31
N TYR A 189 16.01 -1.23 -0.50
CA TYR A 189 14.56 -1.24 -0.27
C TYR A 189 13.79 -1.07 -1.59
N ILE A 190 14.15 -0.07 -2.39
CA ILE A 190 13.54 0.19 -3.70
C ILE A 190 13.73 -1.02 -4.64
N TRP A 191 14.92 -1.63 -4.64
CA TRP A 191 15.18 -2.84 -5.43
C TRP A 191 14.33 -4.03 -4.98
N VAL A 192 14.14 -4.22 -3.67
CA VAL A 192 13.26 -5.26 -3.11
C VAL A 192 11.81 -5.03 -3.56
N VAL A 193 11.30 -3.81 -3.41
CA VAL A 193 9.95 -3.43 -3.88
C VAL A 193 9.79 -3.74 -5.36
N LYS A 194 10.75 -3.29 -6.19
CA LYS A 194 10.77 -3.57 -7.63
C LYS A 194 10.72 -5.07 -7.91
N TYR A 195 11.59 -5.86 -7.26
CA TYR A 195 11.66 -7.29 -7.50
C TYR A 195 10.32 -7.97 -7.17
N LEU A 196 9.71 -7.64 -6.03
CA LEU A 196 8.41 -8.20 -5.65
C LEU A 196 7.32 -7.88 -6.68
N VAL A 197 7.26 -6.62 -7.14
CA VAL A 197 6.33 -6.18 -8.19
C VAL A 197 6.58 -6.94 -9.51
N ASP A 198 7.84 -7.09 -9.92
CA ASP A 198 8.21 -7.84 -11.13
C ASP A 198 7.77 -9.31 -11.05
N GLN A 199 7.77 -9.88 -9.85
CA GLN A 199 7.27 -11.24 -9.58
C GLN A 199 5.73 -11.33 -9.53
N GLY A 200 5.02 -10.24 -9.83
CA GLY A 200 3.57 -10.19 -9.90
C GLY A 200 2.87 -10.01 -8.55
N LEU A 201 3.62 -9.73 -7.48
CA LEU A 201 3.07 -9.48 -6.14
C LEU A 201 2.57 -8.04 -6.00
N TYR A 202 1.62 -7.85 -5.09
CA TYR A 202 1.30 -6.54 -4.52
C TYR A 202 2.27 -6.24 -3.37
N VAL A 203 2.60 -4.96 -3.17
CA VAL A 203 3.54 -4.55 -2.13
C VAL A 203 2.92 -3.43 -1.30
N VAL A 204 2.88 -3.61 0.02
CA VAL A 204 2.56 -2.53 0.96
C VAL A 204 3.86 -1.92 1.43
N LEU A 205 4.03 -0.62 1.23
CA LEU A 205 5.08 0.15 1.89
C LEU A 205 4.51 0.58 3.23
N ASP A 206 5.13 0.14 4.31
CA ASP A 206 4.62 0.29 5.67
C ASP A 206 5.61 1.08 6.54
N PHE A 207 5.25 2.31 6.92
CA PHE A 207 6.04 3.07 7.87
C PHE A 207 5.83 2.51 9.28
N HIS A 208 6.79 1.70 9.70
CA HIS A 208 6.71 0.81 10.84
C HIS A 208 7.70 1.22 11.92
N SER A 209 7.36 2.27 12.65
CA SER A 209 8.18 2.82 13.72
C SER A 209 7.32 2.98 14.98
N PHE A 210 7.96 3.33 16.09
CA PHE A 210 7.31 3.71 17.34
C PHE A 210 8.10 4.84 17.99
N ARG A 211 7.57 5.39 19.07
CA ARG A 211 8.22 6.47 19.80
C ARG A 211 9.66 6.09 20.20
N ASN A 212 10.59 7.01 19.92
CA ASN A 212 12.04 6.91 20.17
C ASN A 212 12.86 6.08 19.17
N ASP A 213 12.24 5.48 18.16
CA ASP A 213 12.97 4.87 17.04
C ASP A 213 13.11 5.88 15.89
N ASP A 214 12.02 6.10 15.13
CA ASP A 214 11.92 7.13 14.11
C ASP A 214 10.74 8.06 14.40
N ASN A 215 11.05 9.23 14.93
CA ASN A 215 10.09 10.24 15.38
C ASN A 215 9.66 11.22 14.28
N ILE A 216 10.01 10.97 13.01
CA ILE A 216 9.70 11.90 11.90
C ILE A 216 8.21 12.23 11.80
N VAL A 217 7.33 11.31 12.23
CA VAL A 217 5.87 11.44 12.21
C VAL A 217 5.37 12.65 13.02
N TYR A 218 6.12 13.10 14.02
CA TYR A 218 5.76 14.30 14.81
C TYR A 218 5.96 15.61 14.04
N SER A 219 6.75 15.62 12.97
CA SER A 219 6.85 16.72 12.02
C SER A 219 6.03 16.38 10.77
N VAL A 220 4.74 16.78 10.74
CA VAL A 220 3.84 16.48 9.62
C VAL A 220 4.46 16.89 8.27
N GLN A 221 5.11 18.04 8.22
CA GLN A 221 5.77 18.53 7.01
C GLN A 221 6.89 17.61 6.54
N ASP A 222 7.81 17.25 7.43
CA ASP A 222 8.96 16.42 7.07
C ASP A 222 8.53 14.98 6.76
N PHE A 223 7.56 14.46 7.49
CA PHE A 223 7.00 13.14 7.27
C PHE A 223 6.34 13.02 5.89
N VAL A 224 5.48 13.99 5.54
CA VAL A 224 4.83 14.05 4.23
C VAL A 224 5.86 14.18 3.11
N ALA A 225 6.90 15.00 3.30
CA ALA A 225 7.99 15.14 2.33
C ALA A 225 8.80 13.85 2.16
N ALA A 226 9.11 13.14 3.26
CA ALA A 226 9.83 11.88 3.24
C ALA A 226 9.05 10.79 2.49
N TRP A 227 7.75 10.67 2.74
CA TRP A 227 6.84 9.79 1.99
C TRP A 227 6.85 10.09 0.49
N ALA A 228 6.67 11.35 0.10
CA ALA A 228 6.69 11.73 -1.31
C ALA A 228 8.03 11.44 -1.99
N GLY A 229 9.14 11.66 -1.27
CA GLY A 229 10.48 11.30 -1.75
C GLY A 229 10.62 9.81 -2.00
N LEU A 230 10.23 8.96 -1.04
CA LEU A 230 10.29 7.50 -1.18
C LEU A 230 9.43 7.01 -2.36
N VAL A 231 8.17 7.44 -2.44
CA VAL A 231 7.26 6.98 -3.50
C VAL A 231 7.73 7.46 -4.88
N THR A 232 8.26 8.68 -4.98
CA THR A 232 8.85 9.17 -6.24
C THR A 232 10.01 8.28 -6.69
N ASP A 233 10.92 7.94 -5.79
CA ASP A 233 12.08 7.11 -6.11
C ASP A 233 11.67 5.67 -6.47
N VAL A 234 10.68 5.10 -5.76
CA VAL A 234 10.11 3.78 -6.08
C VAL A 234 9.50 3.79 -7.49
N LEU A 235 8.66 4.78 -7.82
CA LEU A 235 8.01 4.85 -9.13
C LEU A 235 8.98 5.19 -10.27
N ALA A 236 10.06 5.91 -9.98
CA ALA A 236 11.13 6.14 -10.94
C ALA A 236 11.92 4.85 -11.25
N ALA A 237 12.18 4.03 -10.24
CA ALA A 237 12.91 2.77 -10.38
C ALA A 237 12.03 1.62 -10.91
N ALA A 238 10.74 1.60 -10.56
CA ALA A 238 9.76 0.59 -10.92
C ALA A 238 8.43 1.21 -11.39
N PRO A 239 8.37 1.81 -12.60
CA PRO A 239 7.14 2.37 -13.15
C PRO A 239 5.97 1.37 -13.20
N GLU A 240 6.28 0.08 -13.38
CA GLU A 240 5.34 -1.05 -13.35
C GLU A 240 4.67 -1.29 -12.00
N ALA A 241 5.14 -0.66 -10.92
CA ALA A 241 4.54 -0.73 -9.60
C ALA A 241 3.18 -0.01 -9.51
N GLN A 242 2.86 0.85 -10.48
CA GLN A 242 1.54 1.47 -10.56
C GLN A 242 0.43 0.41 -10.70
N GLY A 243 -0.53 0.45 -9.78
CA GLY A 243 -1.61 -0.53 -9.67
C GLY A 243 -1.25 -1.73 -8.81
N ARG A 244 -0.07 -1.73 -8.17
CA ARG A 244 0.41 -2.81 -7.31
C ARG A 244 0.87 -2.38 -5.92
N LEU A 245 0.95 -1.08 -5.66
CA LEU A 245 1.35 -0.56 -4.36
C LEU A 245 0.14 -0.19 -3.49
N LEU A 246 0.30 -0.45 -2.21
CA LEU A 246 -0.49 0.10 -1.12
C LEU A 246 0.44 0.88 -0.20
N PHE A 247 -0.03 1.97 0.38
CA PHE A 247 0.72 2.77 1.34
C PHE A 247 0.07 2.66 2.70
N ASP A 248 0.75 2.00 3.62
CA ASP A 248 0.39 1.94 5.03
C ASP A 248 1.13 3.06 5.76
N VAL A 249 0.38 4.11 6.06
CA VAL A 249 0.95 5.44 6.27
C VAL A 249 1.62 5.55 7.65
N VAL A 250 1.03 4.94 8.67
CA VAL A 250 1.57 4.88 10.04
C VAL A 250 1.12 3.56 10.66
N ASN A 251 2.07 2.66 10.89
CA ASN A 251 1.83 1.44 11.65
C ASN A 251 1.49 1.77 13.11
N GLU A 252 0.44 1.13 13.61
CA GLU A 252 -0.01 1.16 15.01
C GLU A 252 0.17 2.54 15.67
N PRO A 253 -0.58 3.58 15.23
CA PRO A 253 -0.34 4.97 15.64
C PRO A 253 -0.36 5.20 17.16
N ASP A 254 -1.00 4.30 17.91
CA ASP A 254 -0.97 4.24 19.37
C ASP A 254 0.47 4.18 19.94
N GLY A 255 1.40 3.52 19.25
CA GLY A 255 2.83 3.43 19.62
C GLY A 255 3.57 4.78 19.56
N PHE A 256 2.96 5.79 18.92
CA PHE A 256 3.42 7.18 18.93
C PHE A 256 2.63 8.07 19.88
N GLU A 257 1.68 7.51 20.64
CA GLU A 257 0.71 8.25 21.45
C GLU A 257 -0.16 9.21 20.60
N LEU A 258 -0.30 8.91 19.30
CA LEU A 258 -1.17 9.67 18.40
C LEU A 258 -2.64 9.33 18.68
N LYS A 259 -3.51 10.30 18.41
CA LYS A 259 -4.97 10.16 18.49
C LYS A 259 -5.60 10.81 17.27
N TRP A 260 -6.88 10.55 17.02
CA TRP A 260 -7.64 11.24 15.99
C TRP A 260 -7.71 12.75 16.24
N GLU A 261 -7.72 13.18 17.51
CA GLU A 261 -7.53 14.55 17.94
C GLU A 261 -6.06 14.88 18.29
N PRO A 262 -5.64 16.16 18.26
CA PRO A 262 -4.30 16.55 18.68
C PRO A 262 -4.02 16.18 20.14
N THR A 263 -2.82 15.67 20.42
CA THR A 263 -2.42 15.26 21.77
C THR A 263 -1.14 15.98 22.18
N GLY A 264 -1.24 16.88 23.17
CA GLY A 264 -0.11 17.70 23.59
C GLY A 264 0.41 18.58 22.45
N GLU A 265 1.66 18.37 22.06
CA GLU A 265 2.30 19.06 20.93
C GLU A 265 2.15 18.30 19.59
N HIS A 266 1.60 17.09 19.62
CA HIS A 266 1.45 16.24 18.45
C HIS A 266 0.17 16.59 17.67
N ALA A 267 0.29 16.63 16.34
CA ALA A 267 -0.84 16.83 15.44
C ALA A 267 -1.86 15.67 15.55
N ALA A 268 -3.08 15.93 15.10
CA ALA A 268 -4.08 14.88 14.92
C ALA A 268 -3.58 13.85 13.88
N LEU A 269 -3.82 12.57 14.14
CA LEU A 269 -3.54 11.49 13.18
C LEU A 269 -4.24 11.74 11.84
N GLY A 270 -5.47 12.28 11.89
CA GLY A 270 -6.22 12.64 10.70
C GLY A 270 -5.48 13.64 9.80
N ASP A 271 -4.79 14.62 10.37
CA ASP A 271 -4.02 15.62 9.60
C ASP A 271 -2.78 14.99 8.95
N ILE A 272 -2.13 14.05 9.65
CA ILE A 272 -0.99 13.28 9.12
C ILE A 272 -1.43 12.45 7.92
N TYR A 273 -2.50 11.65 8.07
CA TYR A 273 -3.03 10.82 6.99
C TYR A 273 -3.47 11.67 5.79
N ILE A 274 -4.23 12.74 6.01
CA ILE A 274 -4.70 13.60 4.92
C ILE A 274 -3.52 14.28 4.22
N GLY A 275 -2.52 14.76 4.95
CA GLY A 275 -1.33 15.37 4.37
C GLY A 275 -0.55 14.42 3.46
N VAL A 276 -0.33 13.17 3.89
CA VAL A 276 0.35 12.14 3.09
C VAL A 276 -0.50 11.78 1.87
N MET A 277 -1.79 11.48 2.06
CA MET A 277 -2.68 11.08 0.97
C MET A 277 -2.85 12.16 -0.11
N ASP A 278 -3.03 13.42 0.28
CA ASP A 278 -3.15 14.55 -0.65
C ASP A 278 -1.91 14.68 -1.55
N LEU A 279 -0.71 14.41 -1.01
CA LEU A 279 0.54 14.51 -1.75
C LEU A 279 0.84 13.26 -2.60
N LEU A 280 0.54 12.07 -2.09
CA LEU A 280 0.84 10.81 -2.77
C LEU A 280 -0.18 10.46 -3.85
N TYR A 281 -1.45 10.84 -3.71
CA TYR A 281 -2.49 10.46 -4.67
C TYR A 281 -2.20 10.92 -6.11
N PRO A 282 -1.74 12.18 -6.36
CA PRO A 282 -1.34 12.60 -7.70
C PRO A 282 -0.11 11.85 -8.25
N LEU A 283 0.77 11.33 -7.39
CA LEU A 283 1.95 10.56 -7.79
C LEU A 283 1.58 9.13 -8.19
N CYS A 284 0.62 8.51 -7.48
CA CYS A 284 0.10 7.19 -7.82
C CYS A 284 -1.42 7.10 -7.71
N THR A 285 -2.12 7.56 -8.74
CA THR A 285 -3.59 7.50 -8.83
C THR A 285 -4.17 6.08 -8.89
N THR A 286 -3.32 5.07 -9.02
CA THR A 286 -3.64 3.64 -9.13
C THR A 286 -3.33 2.85 -7.85
N CYS A 287 -2.80 3.51 -6.83
CA CYS A 287 -2.42 2.91 -5.56
C CYS A 287 -3.53 3.07 -4.51
N LEU A 288 -3.48 2.29 -3.44
CA LEU A 288 -4.38 2.42 -2.29
C LEU A 288 -3.65 2.98 -1.07
N PHE A 289 -4.42 3.59 -0.17
CA PHE A 289 -4.00 4.01 1.14
C PHE A 289 -4.63 3.09 2.18
N MET A 290 -3.77 2.44 2.95
CA MET A 290 -4.12 1.73 4.17
C MET A 290 -4.05 2.73 5.31
N VAL A 291 -5.13 2.83 6.07
CA VAL A 291 -5.18 3.64 7.29
C VAL A 291 -5.49 2.73 8.46
N GLU A 292 -4.67 2.81 9.49
CA GLU A 292 -4.86 2.13 10.76
C GLU A 292 -5.58 3.05 11.75
N GLY A 293 -6.29 2.45 12.71
CA GLY A 293 -7.03 3.13 13.77
C GLY A 293 -6.18 3.43 14.99
N THR A 294 -6.72 4.19 15.95
CA THR A 294 -5.95 4.55 17.15
C THR A 294 -6.84 4.95 18.34
N GLY A 295 -6.25 5.01 19.53
CA GLY A 295 -6.80 5.71 20.69
C GLY A 295 -8.00 5.01 21.34
N ALA A 296 -8.14 3.70 21.13
CA ALA A 296 -9.26 2.90 21.63
C ALA A 296 -8.86 1.84 22.68
N THR A 297 -7.64 1.90 23.21
CA THR A 297 -7.13 0.94 24.21
C THR A 297 -7.99 0.82 25.48
N ASN A 298 -8.69 1.88 25.89
CA ASN A 298 -9.61 1.86 27.04
C ASN A 298 -10.82 0.92 26.86
N ILE A 299 -11.15 0.54 25.63
CA ILE A 299 -12.17 -0.48 25.32
C ILE A 299 -11.54 -1.80 24.82
N MET A 300 -10.27 -2.02 25.15
CA MET A 300 -9.49 -3.22 24.83
C MET A 300 -9.26 -3.46 23.34
N ALA A 301 -9.40 -2.40 22.54
CA ALA A 301 -8.99 -2.35 21.16
C ALA A 301 -7.49 -2.65 21.05
N ASN A 302 -7.11 -3.32 19.96
CA ASN A 302 -5.70 -3.51 19.63
C ASN A 302 -5.11 -2.15 19.19
N TRP A 303 -3.79 -2.01 19.21
CA TRP A 303 -3.20 -0.88 18.50
C TRP A 303 -3.49 -1.04 17.02
N GLY A 304 -3.84 0.05 16.33
CA GLY A 304 -4.15 -0.01 14.91
C GLY A 304 -5.62 -0.32 14.53
N ASP A 305 -6.54 -0.64 15.45
CA ASP A 305 -7.94 -0.96 15.11
C ASP A 305 -9.01 0.04 15.59
N GLY A 306 -8.63 1.11 16.30
CA GLY A 306 -9.56 2.09 16.90
C GLY A 306 -10.16 3.13 15.94
N PHE A 307 -11.29 2.83 15.29
CA PHE A 307 -12.10 3.78 14.50
C PHE A 307 -13.45 4.11 15.15
N VAL A 308 -13.46 4.47 16.43
CA VAL A 308 -14.71 4.71 17.16
C VAL A 308 -15.34 6.06 16.76
N THR A 309 -16.63 6.06 16.44
CA THR A 309 -17.42 7.30 16.19
C THR A 309 -18.65 7.44 17.09
N ASP A 310 -18.97 6.43 17.91
CA ASP A 310 -20.11 6.49 18.82
C ASP A 310 -19.81 7.46 19.98
N ALA A 311 -20.53 8.58 20.02
CA ALA A 311 -20.32 9.62 21.03
C ALA A 311 -20.55 9.12 22.47
N SER A 312 -21.42 8.14 22.70
CA SER A 312 -21.63 7.55 24.03
C SER A 312 -20.38 6.80 24.48
N ILE A 313 -19.78 6.00 23.58
CA ILE A 313 -18.56 5.24 23.86
C ILE A 313 -17.38 6.18 24.07
N ILE A 314 -17.21 7.17 23.17
CA ILE A 314 -16.16 8.21 23.27
C ILE A 314 -16.22 8.91 24.63
N ASN A 315 -17.40 9.39 25.03
CA ASN A 315 -17.56 10.14 26.27
C ASN A 315 -17.42 9.27 27.54
N SER A 316 -17.87 8.00 27.49
CA SER A 316 -17.87 7.13 28.66
C SER A 316 -16.53 6.42 28.89
N ALA A 317 -15.84 6.03 27.82
CA ALA A 317 -14.57 5.31 27.88
C ALA A 317 -13.34 6.21 27.63
N GLY A 318 -13.54 7.47 27.22
CA GLY A 318 -12.45 8.40 26.93
C GLY A 318 -11.58 7.95 25.76
N VAL A 319 -12.17 7.27 24.78
CA VAL A 319 -11.50 6.85 23.54
C VAL A 319 -11.46 8.00 22.52
N SER A 320 -10.52 7.94 21.59
CA SER A 320 -10.34 8.94 20.55
C SER A 320 -11.48 8.92 19.51
N ASP A 321 -11.83 10.07 18.94
CA ASP A 321 -12.96 10.24 18.02
C ASP A 321 -12.53 10.25 16.54
N ALA A 322 -12.83 9.18 15.80
CA ALA A 322 -12.49 9.06 14.37
C ALA A 322 -13.36 9.93 13.44
N THR A 323 -14.46 10.51 13.95
CA THR A 323 -15.47 11.23 13.15
C THR A 323 -14.88 12.36 12.30
N PRO A 324 -13.97 13.22 12.79
CA PRO A 324 -13.40 14.30 11.98
C PRO A 324 -12.60 13.79 10.79
N PHE A 325 -11.78 12.76 10.98
CA PHE A 325 -11.00 12.14 9.91
C PHE A 325 -11.91 11.50 8.86
N LEU A 326 -12.86 10.67 9.28
CA LEU A 326 -13.80 10.01 8.37
C LEU A 326 -14.67 11.04 7.62
N SER A 327 -15.06 12.14 8.26
CA SER A 327 -15.77 13.25 7.61
C SER A 327 -14.91 13.98 6.58
N ALA A 328 -13.60 14.11 6.83
CA ALA A 328 -12.68 14.74 5.90
C ALA A 328 -12.42 13.84 4.69
N VAL A 329 -12.17 12.54 4.90
CA VAL A 329 -11.76 11.62 3.84
C VAL A 329 -12.87 11.42 2.80
N ILE A 330 -14.13 11.40 3.21
CA ILE A 330 -15.27 11.28 2.28
C ILE A 330 -15.49 12.53 1.41
N ARG A 331 -14.78 13.62 1.68
CA ARG A 331 -14.81 14.88 0.91
C ARG A 331 -13.55 15.08 0.08
N LYS A 332 -12.77 14.03 -0.17
CA LYS A 332 -11.52 14.11 -0.93
C LYS A 332 -11.66 13.61 -2.36
N VAL A 333 -10.75 14.04 -3.24
CA VAL A 333 -10.74 13.64 -4.66
C VAL A 333 -10.50 12.15 -4.85
N TYR A 334 -9.74 11.54 -3.93
CA TYR A 334 -9.54 10.10 -3.81
C TYR A 334 -10.69 9.40 -3.07
N HIS A 335 -11.86 10.05 -3.03
CA HIS A 335 -13.16 9.54 -2.62
C HIS A 335 -14.26 9.87 -3.66
N GLY A 336 -13.89 10.00 -4.93
CA GLY A 336 -14.92 10.11 -5.97
C GLY A 336 -15.59 11.49 -6.08
N LEU A 337 -15.07 12.55 -5.44
CA LEU A 337 -15.67 13.89 -5.46
C LEU A 337 -15.99 14.35 -6.89
N ARG A 338 -17.29 14.47 -7.21
CA ARG A 338 -17.73 15.28 -8.35
C ARG A 338 -17.31 16.72 -8.07
N SER A 339 -16.76 17.37 -9.10
CA SER A 339 -16.43 18.80 -9.11
C SER A 339 -17.36 19.63 -8.21
N VAL A 340 -16.86 20.02 -7.04
CA VAL A 340 -17.44 21.14 -6.31
C VAL A 340 -17.19 22.34 -7.21
N GLU A 341 -18.24 23.11 -7.55
CA GLU A 341 -18.09 24.36 -8.29
C GLU A 341 -17.07 25.23 -7.54
N ALA A 342 -15.85 25.28 -8.07
CA ALA A 342 -14.82 26.14 -7.56
C ALA A 342 -15.33 27.57 -7.67
N GLY A 343 -15.61 28.19 -6.53
CA GLY A 343 -15.86 29.63 -6.45
C GLY A 343 -14.78 30.37 -7.24
N ALA A 344 -15.23 31.25 -8.14
CA ALA A 344 -14.41 31.95 -9.11
C ALA A 344 -13.11 32.51 -8.50
N GLY A 345 -11.96 31.92 -8.84
CA GLY A 345 -10.67 32.46 -8.42
C GLY A 345 -9.43 31.60 -8.61
N ALA A 346 -9.54 30.26 -8.65
CA ALA A 346 -8.40 29.38 -8.88
C ALA A 346 -8.63 28.54 -10.13
N ALA A 347 -7.99 28.95 -11.23
CA ALA A 347 -7.98 28.20 -12.47
C ALA A 347 -7.23 26.88 -12.27
N VAL A 348 -7.98 25.81 -12.00
CA VAL A 348 -7.58 24.42 -12.20
C VAL A 348 -7.38 24.23 -13.70
N LEU A 349 -6.15 24.46 -14.17
CA LEU A 349 -5.75 24.16 -15.53
C LEU A 349 -5.56 22.65 -15.68
N LEU A 350 -6.55 22.04 -16.33
CA LEU A 350 -6.38 20.89 -17.25
C LEU A 350 -5.79 19.61 -16.64
N TRP A 351 -6.56 18.94 -15.78
CA TRP A 351 -6.48 17.48 -15.67
C TRP A 351 -7.67 16.88 -16.44
N PRO A 352 -7.47 15.92 -17.36
CA PRO A 352 -8.59 15.40 -18.13
C PRO A 352 -9.58 14.70 -17.21
N LEU A 353 -10.87 14.91 -17.49
CA LEU A 353 -12.05 14.25 -16.93
C LEU A 353 -11.94 12.70 -17.05
N ARG A 354 -11.13 12.08 -16.19
CA ARG A 354 -11.02 10.64 -16.02
C ARG A 354 -11.05 10.30 -14.53
N GLY A 355 -12.27 10.35 -13.99
CA GLY A 355 -12.74 9.58 -12.84
C GLY A 355 -12.00 9.77 -11.54
N CYS A 356 -12.59 10.54 -10.63
CA CYS A 356 -12.29 10.45 -9.21
C CYS A 356 -12.43 8.98 -8.77
N ARG A 357 -11.40 8.43 -8.12
CA ARG A 357 -11.34 7.03 -7.67
C ARG A 357 -11.31 6.99 -6.16
N TYR A 358 -12.01 6.03 -5.56
CA TYR A 358 -11.88 5.79 -4.13
C TYR A 358 -10.58 5.01 -3.87
N ALA A 359 -9.73 5.46 -2.95
CA ALA A 359 -8.42 4.84 -2.74
C ALA A 359 -8.14 4.43 -1.28
N VAL A 360 -9.06 4.67 -0.35
CA VAL A 360 -8.83 4.44 1.08
C VAL A 360 -9.45 3.12 1.52
N VAL A 361 -8.70 2.34 2.30
CA VAL A 361 -9.09 1.06 2.91
C VAL A 361 -8.76 1.11 4.41
N LEU A 362 -9.66 0.61 5.25
CA LEU A 362 -9.38 0.43 6.68
C LEU A 362 -8.44 -0.77 6.84
N ALA A 363 -7.39 -0.60 7.63
CA ALA A 363 -6.34 -1.59 7.84
C ALA A 363 -6.20 -2.01 9.32
N PRO A 364 -7.26 -2.49 10.00
CA PRO A 364 -7.18 -2.81 11.43
C PRO A 364 -6.17 -3.93 11.71
N HIS A 365 -5.49 -3.85 12.85
CA HIS A 365 -4.66 -4.92 13.40
C HIS A 365 -5.44 -5.68 14.46
N ILE A 366 -5.44 -7.01 14.38
CA ILE A 366 -6.25 -7.86 15.25
C ILE A 366 -5.36 -8.93 15.86
N TYR A 367 -5.17 -8.88 17.17
CA TYR A 367 -4.25 -9.77 17.86
C TYR A 367 -4.83 -10.43 19.10
N CYS A 368 -4.32 -11.63 19.36
CA CYS A 368 -4.58 -12.40 20.56
C CYS A 368 -3.80 -11.87 21.77
N ALA A 369 -4.03 -12.52 22.93
CA ALA A 369 -3.44 -12.11 24.20
C ALA A 369 -1.90 -12.15 24.19
N GLY A 370 -1.31 -13.10 23.45
CA GLY A 370 0.15 -13.25 23.33
C GLY A 370 0.88 -12.04 22.76
N VAL A 371 0.17 -11.15 22.04
CA VAL A 371 0.71 -9.90 21.49
C VAL A 371 0.10 -8.69 22.20
N SER A 372 -1.23 -8.64 22.28
CA SER A 372 -1.94 -7.45 22.76
C SER A 372 -1.91 -7.25 24.27
N LEU A 373 -1.51 -8.28 25.03
CA LEU A 373 -1.68 -8.38 26.49
C LEU A 373 -3.14 -8.24 26.97
N SER A 374 -4.10 -8.07 26.06
CA SER A 374 -5.51 -8.13 26.37
C SER A 374 -5.86 -9.56 26.74
N THR A 375 -6.32 -9.77 27.96
CA THR A 375 -6.77 -11.07 28.47
C THR A 375 -8.29 -11.21 28.45
N THR A 376 -8.99 -10.18 28.00
CA THR A 376 -10.44 -10.10 27.91
C THR A 376 -10.86 -9.78 26.48
N SER A 377 -12.08 -10.17 26.10
CA SER A 377 -12.62 -9.93 24.74
C SER A 377 -11.72 -10.45 23.61
N THR A 378 -11.05 -11.58 23.84
CA THR A 378 -10.13 -12.21 22.88
C THR A 378 -10.78 -13.29 22.03
N SER A 379 -12.00 -13.74 22.36
CA SER A 379 -12.75 -14.71 21.56
C SER A 379 -14.27 -14.56 21.73
N GLY A 380 -15.03 -15.22 20.85
CA GLY A 380 -16.49 -15.28 20.89
C GLY A 380 -17.15 -13.89 20.81
N GLN A 381 -18.36 -13.77 21.36
CA GLN A 381 -19.16 -12.56 21.25
C GLN A 381 -18.46 -11.31 21.79
N ALA A 382 -17.62 -11.46 22.83
CA ALA A 382 -16.89 -10.33 23.40
C ALA A 382 -15.84 -9.77 22.42
N LEU A 383 -15.15 -10.65 21.68
CA LEU A 383 -14.29 -10.24 20.56
C LEU A 383 -15.11 -9.57 19.46
N TYR A 384 -16.21 -10.18 19.03
CA TYR A 384 -17.01 -9.69 17.91
C TYR A 384 -17.59 -8.31 18.19
N SER A 385 -18.21 -8.13 19.36
CA SER A 385 -18.72 -6.82 19.79
C SER A 385 -17.62 -5.77 19.87
N LYS A 386 -16.40 -6.15 20.28
CA LYS A 386 -15.24 -5.24 20.28
C LYS A 386 -14.90 -4.81 18.84
N LEU A 387 -14.68 -5.75 17.94
CA LEU A 387 -14.29 -5.47 16.55
C LEU A 387 -15.37 -4.67 15.80
N ASP A 388 -16.65 -4.98 16.05
CA ASP A 388 -17.78 -4.22 15.51
C ASP A 388 -17.82 -2.78 16.04
N THR A 389 -17.44 -2.57 17.29
CA THR A 389 -17.35 -1.22 17.90
C THR A 389 -16.15 -0.45 17.35
N THR A 390 -15.02 -1.12 17.13
CA THR A 390 -13.77 -0.47 16.76
C THR A 390 -13.69 -0.19 15.27
N PHE A 391 -14.18 -1.06 14.38
CA PHE A 391 -14.19 -0.78 12.93
C PHE A 391 -15.30 -1.48 12.13
N GLY A 392 -15.84 -2.61 12.57
CA GLY A 392 -16.72 -3.47 11.77
C GLY A 392 -17.95 -2.77 11.20
N TYR A 393 -18.56 -1.88 11.98
CA TYR A 393 -19.72 -1.08 11.58
C TYR A 393 -19.48 -0.19 10.34
N LEU A 394 -18.23 0.12 10.01
CA LEU A 394 -17.86 0.94 8.84
C LEU A 394 -17.87 0.16 7.52
N THR A 395 -17.95 -1.17 7.59
CA THR A 395 -17.70 -2.07 6.45
C THR A 395 -18.96 -2.56 5.74
N ALA A 396 -20.14 -2.31 6.31
CA ALA A 396 -21.41 -2.78 5.77
C ALA A 396 -22.54 -1.78 6.00
N ASN A 397 -23.75 -2.14 5.54
CA ASN A 397 -24.95 -1.30 5.62
C ASN A 397 -24.70 0.07 5.00
N ASN A 398 -24.82 1.15 5.80
CA ASN A 398 -24.52 2.50 5.35
C ASN A 398 -23.06 2.91 5.64
N GLY A 399 -22.31 2.13 6.42
CA GLY A 399 -20.97 2.51 6.89
C GLY A 399 -20.99 3.83 7.67
N PHE A 400 -20.11 4.75 7.29
CA PHE A 400 -20.04 6.08 7.89
C PHE A 400 -20.94 7.08 7.15
N CYS A 401 -21.82 7.76 7.88
CA CYS A 401 -22.76 8.73 7.30
C CYS A 401 -22.50 10.17 7.78
N THR A 402 -22.63 11.11 6.86
CA THR A 402 -22.74 12.54 7.14
C THR A 402 -23.97 13.11 6.42
N ASN A 403 -24.22 14.41 6.59
CA ASN A 403 -25.25 15.12 5.82
C ASN A 403 -25.02 15.06 4.30
N ASP A 404 -23.78 14.83 3.86
CA ASP A 404 -23.41 14.76 2.44
C ASP A 404 -23.56 13.35 1.85
N GLY A 405 -23.94 12.36 2.67
CA GLY A 405 -24.14 10.98 2.27
C GLY A 405 -23.41 9.98 3.15
N CYS A 406 -23.55 8.71 2.78
CA CYS A 406 -22.98 7.57 3.48
C CYS A 406 -21.90 6.87 2.66
N HIS A 407 -20.90 6.31 3.33
CA HIS A 407 -19.81 5.59 2.71
C HIS A 407 -19.46 4.30 3.46
N VAL A 408 -19.42 3.21 2.70
CA VAL A 408 -18.98 1.90 3.17
C VAL A 408 -17.52 1.70 2.79
N PHE A 409 -16.66 1.61 3.79
CA PHE A 409 -15.23 1.38 3.58
C PHE A 409 -14.95 -0.12 3.41
N PRO A 410 -14.11 -0.54 2.45
CA PRO A 410 -13.52 -1.86 2.55
C PRO A 410 -12.62 -1.93 3.78
N ALA A 411 -12.55 -3.13 4.37
CA ALA A 411 -11.53 -3.48 5.34
C ALA A 411 -10.58 -4.53 4.76
N LEU A 412 -9.32 -4.45 5.15
CA LEU A 412 -8.32 -5.48 4.96
C LEU A 412 -7.55 -5.61 6.27
N VAL A 413 -7.35 -6.81 6.82
CA VAL A 413 -6.64 -6.92 8.11
C VAL A 413 -5.15 -6.68 7.88
N GLY A 414 -4.62 -5.58 8.41
CA GLY A 414 -3.24 -5.11 8.20
C GLY A 414 -2.20 -6.00 8.91
N GLU A 415 -2.58 -6.52 10.07
CA GLU A 415 -1.84 -7.54 10.79
C GLU A 415 -2.77 -8.41 11.63
N PHE A 416 -2.46 -9.70 11.68
CA PHE A 416 -3.00 -10.64 12.67
C PHE A 416 -2.09 -11.86 12.74
N GLY A 417 -2.02 -12.48 13.92
CA GLY A 417 -1.17 -13.63 14.14
C GLY A 417 -1.27 -14.16 15.56
N SER A 418 -0.76 -15.37 15.75
CA SER A 418 -0.74 -16.03 17.06
C SER A 418 0.33 -17.11 17.07
N THR A 419 0.84 -17.39 18.27
CA THR A 419 1.69 -18.57 18.51
C THR A 419 0.95 -19.89 18.25
N LEU A 420 -0.39 -19.88 18.34
CA LEU A 420 -1.26 -21.07 18.43
C LEU A 420 -0.89 -22.00 19.59
N GLN A 421 -0.16 -21.49 20.60
CA GLN A 421 0.24 -22.27 21.76
C GLN A 421 -0.83 -22.16 22.85
N GLY A 422 -1.52 -23.27 23.10
CA GLY A 422 -2.56 -23.35 24.13
C GLY A 422 -3.94 -22.97 23.63
N ILE A 423 -4.95 -23.27 24.46
CA ILE A 423 -6.36 -23.14 24.09
C ILE A 423 -6.78 -21.68 23.89
N THR A 424 -6.29 -20.75 24.71
CA THR A 424 -6.64 -19.32 24.63
C THR A 424 -6.22 -18.69 23.29
N GLU A 425 -4.99 -18.96 22.85
CA GLU A 425 -4.47 -18.47 21.57
C GLU A 425 -5.21 -19.13 20.40
N THR A 426 -5.54 -20.42 20.52
CA THR A 426 -6.28 -21.16 19.50
C THR A 426 -7.72 -20.62 19.37
N ASP A 427 -8.45 -20.49 20.47
CA ASP A 427 -9.84 -19.99 20.49
C ASP A 427 -9.92 -18.54 20.00
N CYS A 428 -8.93 -17.72 20.35
CA CYS A 428 -8.81 -16.36 19.83
C CYS A 428 -8.65 -16.36 18.31
N MET A 429 -7.71 -17.14 17.78
CA MET A 429 -7.52 -17.21 16.33
C MET A 429 -8.75 -17.75 15.61
N GLN A 430 -9.42 -18.78 16.15
CA GLN A 430 -10.68 -19.25 15.57
C GLN A 430 -11.76 -18.16 15.58
N GLY A 431 -11.84 -17.35 16.64
CA GLY A 431 -12.70 -16.17 16.69
C GLY A 431 -12.37 -15.15 15.61
N ILE A 432 -11.09 -14.81 15.42
CA ILE A 432 -10.66 -13.88 14.36
C ILE A 432 -11.05 -14.42 12.98
N LEU A 433 -10.85 -15.72 12.71
CA LEU A 433 -11.25 -16.35 11.45
C LEU A 433 -12.77 -16.34 11.24
N ALA A 434 -13.55 -16.61 12.28
CA ALA A 434 -15.01 -16.58 12.24
C ALA A 434 -15.51 -15.16 11.95
N TYR A 435 -14.95 -14.15 12.64
CA TYR A 435 -15.24 -12.75 12.41
C TYR A 435 -14.93 -12.38 10.95
N MET A 436 -13.71 -12.60 10.47
CA MET A 436 -13.35 -12.24 9.08
C MET A 436 -14.22 -12.94 8.03
N ASN A 437 -14.70 -14.17 8.29
CA ASN A 437 -15.62 -14.87 7.39
C ASN A 437 -17.08 -14.41 7.49
N GLY A 438 -17.44 -13.56 8.46
CA GLY A 438 -18.82 -13.15 8.74
C GLY A 438 -19.68 -14.27 9.34
N GLU A 439 -19.05 -15.22 10.04
CA GLU A 439 -19.69 -16.38 10.66
C GLU A 439 -19.92 -16.19 12.16
N ASP A 440 -19.73 -14.97 12.63
CA ASP A 440 -19.82 -14.54 14.00
C ASP A 440 -21.23 -14.03 14.39
N GLY A 441 -22.11 -13.86 13.39
CA GLY A 441 -23.48 -13.37 13.56
C GLY A 441 -23.61 -11.84 13.57
N SER A 442 -22.53 -11.12 13.26
CA SER A 442 -22.51 -9.66 13.19
C SER A 442 -22.99 -9.13 11.84
N THR A 443 -23.04 -7.79 11.71
CA THR A 443 -23.56 -7.12 10.49
C THR A 443 -22.48 -6.52 9.60
N HIS A 444 -21.21 -6.66 9.98
CA HIS A 444 -20.08 -6.21 9.18
C HIS A 444 -19.94 -7.05 7.89
N ALA A 445 -19.23 -6.53 6.90
CA ALA A 445 -18.99 -7.27 5.65
C ALA A 445 -17.88 -8.29 5.86
N ARG A 446 -17.92 -9.40 5.11
CA ARG A 446 -16.82 -10.37 5.06
C ARG A 446 -15.51 -9.66 4.68
N ILE A 447 -14.43 -10.00 5.38
CA ILE A 447 -13.10 -9.43 5.19
C ILE A 447 -12.19 -10.48 4.56
N ASP A 448 -12.10 -10.43 3.23
CA ASP A 448 -11.30 -11.42 2.48
C ASP A 448 -9.82 -11.06 2.41
N SER A 449 -9.45 -9.78 2.54
CA SER A 449 -8.07 -9.34 2.37
C SER A 449 -7.34 -9.28 3.71
N PHE A 450 -6.09 -9.77 3.75
CA PHE A 450 -5.29 -9.83 4.96
C PHE A 450 -3.78 -9.82 4.70
N PHE A 451 -3.01 -9.44 5.73
CA PHE A 451 -1.58 -9.69 5.84
C PHE A 451 -1.30 -10.45 7.14
N TYR A 452 -0.86 -11.70 7.03
CA TYR A 452 -0.54 -12.51 8.20
C TYR A 452 0.80 -12.08 8.80
N TRP A 453 0.84 -11.86 10.11
CA TRP A 453 2.06 -11.54 10.83
C TRP A 453 2.66 -12.80 11.47
N SER A 454 3.82 -13.28 11.01
CA SER A 454 4.65 -12.79 9.89
C SER A 454 5.27 -13.97 9.12
N TRP A 455 6.06 -13.68 8.08
CA TRP A 455 6.83 -14.71 7.37
C TRP A 455 7.82 -15.42 8.31
N GLN A 456 8.74 -14.65 8.89
CA GLN A 456 9.86 -15.13 9.69
C GLN A 456 9.44 -15.47 11.15
N PRO A 457 10.15 -16.39 11.84
CA PRO A 457 9.70 -16.97 13.09
C PRO A 457 10.00 -16.11 14.33
N ASP A 458 10.89 -15.14 14.20
CA ASP A 458 11.45 -14.35 15.29
C ASP A 458 10.57 -13.16 15.71
N SER A 459 9.32 -13.11 15.22
CA SER A 459 8.30 -12.22 15.77
C SER A 459 7.85 -12.69 17.15
N VAL A 460 8.11 -11.88 18.17
CA VAL A 460 7.65 -12.13 19.54
C VAL A 460 6.12 -12.10 19.61
N GLY A 461 5.53 -13.04 20.34
CA GLY A 461 4.07 -13.11 20.56
C GLY A 461 3.28 -13.79 19.44
N THR A 462 3.84 -13.92 18.24
CA THR A 462 3.18 -14.64 17.12
C THR A 462 3.99 -15.83 16.60
N GLY A 463 5.32 -15.80 16.69
CA GLY A 463 6.17 -16.58 15.80
C GLY A 463 5.90 -16.24 14.32
N GLY A 464 6.18 -17.17 13.41
CA GLY A 464 6.02 -16.95 11.96
C GLY A 464 5.36 -18.10 11.21
N LEU A 465 5.27 -17.93 9.89
CA LEU A 465 4.90 -18.98 8.94
C LEU A 465 6.07 -19.93 8.65
N THR A 466 7.31 -19.48 8.83
CA THR A 466 8.45 -20.38 8.99
C THR A 466 8.59 -20.81 10.46
N GLN A 467 9.20 -21.97 10.70
CA GLN A 467 9.63 -22.42 12.02
C GLN A 467 10.96 -21.75 12.40
N ASP A 468 11.40 -21.88 13.66
CA ASP A 468 12.59 -21.22 14.24
C ASP A 468 13.91 -21.46 13.49
N ASN A 469 13.98 -22.49 12.64
CA ASN A 469 15.11 -22.76 11.76
C ASN A 469 15.10 -21.92 10.47
N PHE A 470 14.11 -21.03 10.29
CA PHE A 470 13.85 -20.21 9.10
C PHE A 470 13.59 -21.01 7.80
N ARG A 471 13.65 -22.35 7.89
CA ARG A 471 13.68 -23.27 6.77
C ARG A 471 12.36 -24.01 6.62
N ALA A 472 11.89 -24.69 7.65
CA ALA A 472 10.64 -25.44 7.60
C ALA A 472 9.44 -24.49 7.68
N ILE A 473 8.34 -24.84 7.01
CA ILE A 473 7.08 -24.10 7.09
C ILE A 473 6.24 -24.64 8.24
N ASN A 474 5.54 -23.76 8.94
CA ASN A 474 4.54 -24.10 9.92
C ASN A 474 3.21 -24.39 9.21
N PHE A 475 3.03 -25.65 8.77
CA PHE A 475 1.84 -26.05 8.03
C PHE A 475 0.56 -26.06 8.86
N THR A 476 0.64 -26.02 10.20
CA THR A 476 -0.53 -25.79 11.05
C THR A 476 -1.14 -24.42 10.75
N LYS A 477 -0.29 -23.38 10.69
CA LYS A 477 -0.71 -22.01 10.34
C LYS A 477 -1.16 -21.89 8.88
N ILE A 478 -0.46 -22.54 7.94
CA ILE A 478 -0.89 -22.56 6.53
C ILE A 478 -2.26 -23.22 6.39
N SER A 479 -2.48 -24.34 7.07
CA SER A 479 -3.76 -25.07 7.06
C SER A 479 -4.89 -24.24 7.65
N MET A 480 -4.60 -23.48 8.71
CA MET A 480 -5.53 -22.52 9.31
C MET A 480 -5.96 -21.43 8.32
N LEU A 481 -5.00 -20.83 7.60
CA LEU A 481 -5.27 -19.78 6.61
C LEU A 481 -5.96 -20.34 5.35
N ALA A 482 -5.64 -21.57 4.95
CA ALA A 482 -6.27 -22.21 3.81
C ALA A 482 -7.72 -22.61 4.10
N GLY A 483 -7.97 -23.19 5.28
CA GLY A 483 -9.26 -23.79 5.63
C GLY A 483 -9.57 -25.06 4.84
N GLY A 484 -10.61 -25.78 5.23
CA GLY A 484 -11.00 -27.04 4.59
C GLY A 484 -9.97 -28.16 4.81
N THR A 485 -9.19 -28.03 5.88
CA THR A 485 -8.23 -29.04 6.37
C THR A 485 -8.74 -29.59 7.70
N TRP A 486 -8.10 -30.65 8.21
CA TRP A 486 -8.47 -31.26 9.49
C TRP A 486 -8.28 -30.33 10.71
N LEU A 487 -7.58 -29.19 10.55
CA LEU A 487 -7.28 -28.22 11.61
C LEU A 487 -8.25 -27.04 11.71
N SER A 488 -8.85 -26.59 10.60
CA SER A 488 -9.82 -25.49 10.62
C SER A 488 -10.85 -25.60 9.51
N THR A 489 -12.10 -25.40 9.89
CA THR A 489 -13.18 -25.01 8.97
C THR A 489 -14.01 -23.98 9.72
N PRO A 490 -13.95 -22.68 9.33
CA PRO A 490 -13.37 -22.14 8.10
C PRO A 490 -11.93 -21.61 8.24
N GLY A 491 -11.25 -21.46 7.10
CA GLY A 491 -10.03 -20.63 6.98
C GLY A 491 -10.31 -19.38 6.16
N LEU A 492 -9.27 -18.66 5.73
CA LEU A 492 -9.38 -17.43 4.94
C LEU A 492 -9.16 -17.66 3.45
N GLY A 493 -9.28 -18.89 2.96
CA GLY A 493 -9.24 -19.20 1.53
C GLY A 493 -7.86 -19.06 0.87
N LEU A 494 -6.75 -19.13 1.64
CA LEU A 494 -5.42 -19.30 1.06
C LEU A 494 -5.37 -20.60 0.23
N ARG A 495 -4.71 -20.57 -0.92
CA ARG A 495 -4.57 -21.74 -1.80
C ARG A 495 -3.11 -21.95 -2.15
N PRO A 496 -2.35 -22.74 -1.37
CA PRO A 496 -1.04 -23.25 -1.79
C PRO A 496 -1.13 -24.11 -3.05
N TRP A 497 0.00 -24.29 -3.74
CA TRP A 497 0.08 -24.99 -5.03
C TRP A 497 -0.50 -26.40 -5.05
N TYR A 498 -0.56 -27.07 -3.90
CA TYR A 498 -1.08 -28.43 -3.72
C TYR A 498 -2.60 -28.48 -3.44
N LEU A 499 -3.28 -27.34 -3.31
CA LEU A 499 -4.73 -27.27 -3.10
C LEU A 499 -5.49 -26.93 -4.39
N ALA A 500 -6.72 -27.42 -4.49
CA ALA A 500 -7.62 -27.09 -5.58
C ALA A 500 -7.90 -25.58 -5.65
N GLY A 501 -7.94 -25.03 -6.87
CA GLY A 501 -8.16 -23.60 -7.07
C GLY A 501 -6.91 -22.73 -6.87
N TYR A 502 -5.72 -23.32 -6.72
CA TYR A 502 -4.46 -22.58 -6.83
C TYR A 502 -4.37 -21.86 -8.18
N VAL A 503 -4.06 -20.57 -8.11
CA VAL A 503 -3.75 -19.74 -9.28
C VAL A 503 -2.31 -19.29 -9.14
N GLU A 504 -1.49 -19.65 -10.12
CA GLU A 504 -0.09 -19.24 -10.17
C GLU A 504 0.03 -17.73 -10.39
N ILE A 505 0.93 -17.11 -9.63
CA ILE A 505 1.26 -15.70 -9.76
C ILE A 505 2.42 -15.58 -10.73
N ALA A 506 2.12 -15.27 -11.99
CA ALA A 506 3.15 -15.11 -12.99
C ALA A 506 3.91 -13.77 -12.81
N PRO A 507 5.23 -13.75 -13.09
CA PRO A 507 5.96 -12.51 -13.29
C PRO A 507 5.30 -11.63 -14.35
N LEU A 508 5.51 -10.31 -14.26
CA LEU A 508 4.94 -9.37 -15.22
C LEU A 508 5.51 -9.59 -16.63
N ALA A 509 4.61 -9.79 -17.60
CA ALA A 509 4.99 -10.09 -18.97
C ALA A 509 5.83 -8.97 -19.61
N GLY A 510 6.92 -9.33 -20.28
CA GLY A 510 7.80 -8.39 -20.98
C GLY A 510 8.79 -7.64 -20.08
N ILE A 511 8.81 -7.91 -18.78
CA ILE A 511 9.75 -7.32 -17.83
C ILE A 511 10.76 -8.41 -17.44
N SER A 512 12.03 -8.20 -17.77
CA SER A 512 13.11 -9.04 -17.22
C SER A 512 13.40 -8.59 -15.78
N PRO A 513 13.66 -9.51 -14.84
CA PRO A 513 14.05 -9.14 -13.49
C PRO A 513 15.28 -8.22 -13.52
N PRO A 514 15.43 -7.29 -12.56
CA PRO A 514 16.45 -6.25 -12.61
C PRO A 514 17.83 -6.91 -12.77
N PRO A 515 18.63 -6.48 -13.77
CA PRO A 515 19.99 -6.97 -13.91
C PRO A 515 20.79 -6.62 -12.64
N PRO A 516 21.81 -7.43 -12.29
CA PRO A 516 22.70 -7.07 -11.20
C PRO A 516 23.31 -5.67 -11.46
N PRO A 517 23.42 -4.80 -10.44
CA PRO A 517 24.06 -3.51 -10.62
C PRO A 517 25.47 -3.71 -11.17
N ILE A 518 25.77 -3.05 -12.29
CA ILE A 518 27.12 -3.02 -12.84
C ILE A 518 27.97 -2.24 -11.84
N LEU A 519 28.88 -2.93 -11.15
CA LEU A 519 29.91 -2.29 -10.35
C LEU A 519 30.74 -1.40 -11.29
N ALA A 520 30.49 -0.08 -11.26
CA ALA A 520 31.45 0.86 -11.79
C ALA A 520 32.71 0.71 -10.94
N ALA A 521 33.79 0.23 -11.54
CA ALA A 521 35.08 0.08 -10.89
C ALA A 521 35.54 1.45 -10.36
N THR A 522 35.34 1.70 -9.07
CA THR A 522 35.95 2.85 -8.40
C THR A 522 37.38 2.46 -8.03
N THR A 523 38.33 3.26 -8.51
CA THR A 523 39.75 3.17 -8.17
C THR A 523 39.94 3.24 -6.66
N PRO A 524 40.83 2.43 -6.07
CA PRO A 524 40.98 2.36 -4.62
C PRO A 524 41.57 3.67 -4.08
N VAL A 525 40.81 4.36 -3.24
CA VAL A 525 41.34 5.41 -2.38
C VAL A 525 41.96 4.74 -1.16
N SER A 526 43.20 5.11 -0.87
CA SER A 526 44.03 4.56 0.21
C SER A 526 43.36 4.72 1.57
N ALA A 527 43.24 3.62 2.32
CA ALA A 527 42.73 3.62 3.70
C ALA A 527 43.70 4.34 4.67
N PRO A 528 43.22 5.14 5.63
CA PRO A 528 44.01 5.55 6.79
C PRO A 528 44.20 4.37 7.76
N ALA A 529 45.31 4.41 8.49
CA ALA A 529 45.86 3.31 9.27
C ALA A 529 44.94 2.70 10.35
N SER A 530 45.13 1.40 10.54
CA SER A 530 44.49 0.47 11.48
C SER A 530 44.54 0.90 12.95
N VAL A 531 43.40 0.73 13.65
CA VAL A 531 43.32 0.68 15.12
C VAL A 531 43.33 -0.79 15.56
N PRO A 532 44.02 -1.19 16.66
CA PRO A 532 44.26 -2.59 17.00
C PRO A 532 42.99 -3.33 17.46
N ALA A 533 42.92 -4.60 17.10
CA ALA A 533 41.91 -5.55 17.53
C ALA A 533 42.10 -5.94 19.01
N SER A 534 41.30 -5.36 19.90
CA SER A 534 41.02 -5.92 21.21
C SER A 534 39.70 -5.38 21.75
N TYR A 535 38.57 -5.93 21.31
CA TYR A 535 37.31 -6.01 22.05
C TYR A 535 36.35 -6.91 21.24
N LEU A 536 36.68 -8.20 21.16
CA LEU A 536 35.74 -9.25 20.80
C LEU A 536 35.71 -10.23 21.97
N GLN A 537 34.79 -10.01 22.91
CA GLN A 537 34.33 -11.06 23.81
C GLN A 537 32.95 -10.73 24.40
N SER A 538 32.00 -11.61 24.07
CA SER A 538 30.78 -11.97 24.80
C SER A 538 29.89 -10.84 25.34
N GLY A 539 28.83 -10.52 24.59
CA GLY A 539 27.60 -9.96 25.13
C GLY A 539 26.42 -10.69 24.48
N GLY A 540 25.69 -11.47 25.27
CA GLY A 540 24.50 -12.19 24.82
C GLY A 540 23.42 -11.22 24.33
N ILE A 541 22.88 -11.50 23.14
CA ILE A 541 21.63 -10.92 22.67
C ILE A 541 20.49 -11.50 23.52
N GLY A 542 20.04 -10.71 24.48
CA GLY A 542 18.89 -11.02 25.32
C GLY A 542 18.32 -9.73 25.90
N GLN A 543 17.01 -9.59 25.73
CA GLN A 543 16.10 -8.68 26.44
C GLN A 543 16.01 -7.23 25.93
N GLY A 544 14.77 -6.85 25.60
CA GLY A 544 14.38 -5.51 25.19
C GLY A 544 12.91 -5.31 24.79
N TYR A 545 12.02 -6.31 24.91
CA TYR A 545 10.58 -6.06 24.98
C TYR A 545 10.22 -5.77 26.45
N ALA A 546 9.83 -4.53 26.74
CA ALA A 546 9.34 -4.16 28.07
C ALA A 546 7.84 -4.50 28.18
N PRO A 547 7.41 -5.28 29.19
CA PRO A 547 6.00 -5.40 29.52
C PRO A 547 5.50 -4.14 30.24
N TYR A 548 4.22 -3.86 29.99
CA TYR A 548 3.33 -2.91 30.65
C TYR A 548 3.72 -2.54 32.11
N GLY A 549 3.86 -1.24 32.38
CA GLY A 549 4.04 -0.67 33.72
C GLY A 549 2.78 0.08 34.19
N GLN A 550 2.14 -0.41 35.26
CA GLN A 550 1.29 0.39 36.15
C GLN A 550 2.16 0.93 37.29
N GLY A 551 1.99 2.21 37.62
CA GLY A 551 2.93 2.97 38.46
C GLY A 551 2.88 2.70 39.97
N SER A 552 3.96 3.06 40.66
CA SER A 552 3.90 3.76 41.95
C SER A 552 5.21 4.50 42.23
N SER A 553 5.08 5.61 42.95
CA SER A 553 6.08 6.63 43.28
C SER A 553 7.38 6.14 43.91
N THR A 554 8.51 6.79 43.59
CA THR A 554 9.34 7.53 44.57
C THR A 554 10.43 8.36 43.89
N THR A 555 10.57 9.58 44.38
CA THR A 555 11.59 10.60 44.07
C THR A 555 13.03 10.11 44.17
N GLN A 556 13.87 10.46 43.17
CA GLN A 556 15.21 10.97 43.45
C GLN A 556 15.78 11.77 42.26
N SER A 557 16.09 13.03 42.56
CA SER A 557 16.80 13.98 41.70
C SER A 557 18.25 13.56 41.49
N ALA A 558 18.72 13.58 40.24
CA ALA A 558 20.13 13.72 39.93
C ALA A 558 20.29 14.70 38.76
N ALA A 559 20.81 15.88 39.09
CA ALA A 559 21.20 16.91 38.15
C ALA A 559 22.34 16.40 37.25
N TYR A 560 22.21 16.58 35.94
CA TYR A 560 23.35 16.56 35.02
C TYR A 560 23.47 17.93 34.34
N THR A 561 24.62 18.54 34.61
CA THR A 561 25.11 19.80 34.06
C THR A 561 25.35 19.68 32.56
N ALA A 562 24.68 20.52 31.77
CA ALA A 562 24.95 20.69 30.35
C ALA A 562 26.29 21.43 30.15
N SER A 563 27.23 20.81 29.43
CA SER A 563 28.36 21.51 28.84
C SER A 563 28.03 21.88 27.40
N SER A 564 28.04 23.17 27.13
CA SER A 564 27.86 23.78 25.82
C SER A 564 29.13 23.59 24.96
N ALA A 565 29.00 22.95 23.81
CA ALA A 565 30.02 22.93 22.77
C ALA A 565 29.54 23.77 21.58
N THR A 566 30.21 24.90 21.40
CA THR A 566 30.02 25.92 20.38
C THR A 566 30.44 25.39 19.00
N LEU A 567 29.53 25.40 18.02
CA LEU A 567 29.84 25.09 16.62
C LEU A 567 30.47 26.32 15.92
N SER A 568 31.70 26.15 15.42
CA SER A 568 32.39 27.14 14.59
C SER A 568 31.96 27.05 13.12
N LYS A 569 31.53 28.20 12.56
CA LYS A 569 31.24 28.42 11.14
C LYS A 569 32.46 28.15 10.25
N GLN A 570 32.32 27.31 9.22
CA GLN A 570 33.12 27.41 7.99
C GLN A 570 32.30 27.04 6.74
N GLY A 571 32.17 28.02 5.84
CA GLY A 571 32.29 27.89 4.38
C GLY A 571 31.18 27.19 3.57
N VAL A 572 30.13 27.92 3.20
CA VAL A 572 29.26 27.55 2.07
C VAL A 572 29.75 28.30 0.82
N ILE A 573 30.17 27.56 -0.21
CA ILE A 573 30.38 28.08 -1.58
C ILE A 573 29.08 27.90 -2.35
N ALA A 574 28.41 28.99 -2.69
CA ALA A 574 27.23 28.99 -3.55
C ALA A 574 27.64 28.91 -5.03
N VAL A 575 27.18 27.89 -5.74
CA VAL A 575 27.25 27.82 -7.21
C VAL A 575 25.96 28.41 -7.77
N ALA A 576 26.06 29.59 -8.39
CA ALA A 576 24.94 30.24 -9.06
C ALA A 576 24.68 29.58 -10.43
N VAL A 577 23.48 29.03 -10.61
CA VAL A 577 22.98 28.59 -11.93
C VAL A 577 22.15 29.74 -12.53
N ILE A 578 22.61 30.27 -13.65
CA ILE A 578 21.94 31.34 -14.42
C ILE A 578 20.89 30.69 -15.33
N VAL A 579 19.62 31.02 -15.15
CA VAL A 579 18.52 30.67 -16.07
C VAL A 579 18.09 31.94 -16.83
N PRO A 580 17.99 31.96 -18.16
CA PRO A 580 17.74 33.18 -18.91
C PRO A 580 16.27 33.63 -18.85
N LEU A 581 16.05 34.90 -18.49
CA LEU A 581 14.79 35.65 -18.62
C LEU A 581 14.39 35.77 -20.11
N ALA A 582 13.57 34.83 -20.61
CA ALA A 582 12.93 34.98 -21.90
C ALA A 582 11.60 34.20 -22.01
N THR A 583 10.79 34.18 -20.94
CA THR A 583 9.42 33.61 -21.02
C THR A 583 8.40 34.31 -20.11
N LEU A 584 8.66 35.57 -19.71
CA LEU A 584 7.78 36.31 -18.79
C LEU A 584 7.13 37.58 -19.39
N LEU A 585 7.19 37.77 -20.72
CA LEU A 585 6.75 39.03 -21.37
C LEU A 585 5.62 38.89 -22.41
N ILE A 586 4.97 37.72 -22.53
CA ILE A 586 3.84 37.54 -23.46
C ILE A 586 2.48 37.41 -22.76
N VAL A 587 2.43 37.26 -21.43
CA VAL A 587 1.16 37.11 -20.68
C VAL A 587 0.59 38.45 -20.19
N GLY A 588 1.38 39.52 -20.14
CA GLY A 588 0.96 40.83 -19.60
C GLY A 588 0.06 41.68 -20.51
N ALA A 589 0.05 41.45 -21.83
CA ALA A 589 -0.67 42.31 -22.78
C ALA A 589 -2.11 41.83 -23.09
N ALA A 590 -2.46 40.57 -22.81
CA ALA A 590 -3.80 40.03 -23.10
C ALA A 590 -4.82 40.30 -21.99
N LEU A 591 -4.37 40.58 -20.75
CA LEU A 591 -5.27 40.80 -19.61
C LEU A 591 -5.80 42.25 -19.48
N HIS A 592 -5.26 43.22 -20.23
CA HIS A 592 -5.65 44.63 -20.09
C HIS A 592 -6.76 45.09 -21.05
N ILE A 593 -7.20 44.23 -21.99
CA ILE A 593 -8.22 44.59 -23.00
C ILE A 593 -9.62 44.03 -22.65
N ALA A 594 -9.72 43.03 -21.76
CA ALA A 594 -11.00 42.42 -21.39
C ALA A 594 -11.77 43.14 -20.27
N ALA A 595 -11.15 44.09 -19.55
CA ALA A 595 -11.77 44.78 -18.41
C ALA A 595 -12.53 46.08 -18.77
N LYS A 596 -12.71 46.40 -20.07
CA LYS A 596 -13.48 47.57 -20.52
C LYS A 596 -14.54 47.19 -21.53
N ARG A 597 -15.61 46.51 -21.09
CA ARG A 597 -16.96 46.52 -21.71
C ARG A 597 -17.94 45.86 -20.76
N GLY A 598 -18.57 46.67 -19.90
CA GLY A 598 -19.73 46.27 -19.12
C GLY A 598 -20.94 46.08 -20.02
N LEU A 599 -21.69 45.01 -19.81
CA LEU A 599 -23.07 44.90 -20.26
C LEU A 599 -23.95 44.61 -19.05
N LEU A 600 -24.89 45.53 -18.84
CA LEU A 600 -26.04 45.39 -17.94
C LEU A 600 -26.91 44.19 -18.38
N CYS A 601 -27.48 43.47 -17.41
CA CYS A 601 -28.81 42.87 -17.54
C CYS A 601 -29.52 42.81 -16.19
N HIS A 602 -30.76 43.31 -16.17
CA HIS A 602 -31.72 43.37 -15.08
C HIS A 602 -32.29 41.98 -14.69
N ARG A 603 -32.70 41.84 -13.42
CA ARG A 603 -33.55 40.75 -12.87
C ARG A 603 -34.99 40.83 -13.42
N PRO A 604 -35.81 39.77 -13.24
CA PRO A 604 -36.74 39.82 -12.10
C PRO A 604 -36.87 38.50 -11.32
N ALA A 605 -37.37 38.64 -10.09
CA ALA A 605 -37.65 37.59 -9.11
C ALA A 605 -39.01 36.92 -9.35
N PHE A 606 -39.13 35.63 -8.99
CA PHE A 606 -40.39 35.00 -8.58
C PHE A 606 -40.11 33.92 -7.51
N ALA A 607 -41.05 33.82 -6.56
CA ALA A 607 -41.04 32.93 -5.39
C ALA A 607 -41.98 31.72 -5.60
N GLY A 608 -41.68 30.58 -4.96
CA GLY A 608 -42.70 29.55 -4.63
C GLY A 608 -42.29 28.06 -4.75
N ALA A 609 -42.14 27.40 -3.59
CA ALA A 609 -42.33 25.95 -3.25
C ALA A 609 -41.26 24.86 -3.58
N PRO A 610 -40.95 23.93 -2.62
CA PRO A 610 -40.17 22.67 -2.79
C PRO A 610 -41.07 21.40 -2.70
N PRO A 611 -40.55 20.16 -2.57
CA PRO A 611 -39.44 19.44 -3.25
C PRO A 611 -39.90 18.07 -3.85
N GLU A 612 -39.18 17.47 -4.80
CA GLU A 612 -39.17 16.01 -5.04
C GLU A 612 -38.14 15.63 -6.12
N GLY A 613 -37.41 14.52 -5.93
CA GLY A 613 -36.58 13.95 -6.99
C GLY A 613 -35.37 13.12 -6.55
N ALA A 614 -35.59 12.07 -5.75
CA ALA A 614 -34.65 10.95 -5.67
C ALA A 614 -34.62 10.22 -7.02
N CYS A 615 -33.44 9.99 -7.60
CA CYS A 615 -33.28 9.14 -8.79
C CYS A 615 -32.50 7.87 -8.45
N ALA A 616 -33.24 6.76 -8.44
CA ALA A 616 -32.75 5.40 -8.39
C ALA A 616 -32.00 5.02 -9.68
N CYS A 617 -30.89 4.31 -9.57
CA CYS A 617 -30.21 3.69 -10.70
C CYS A 617 -30.84 2.31 -10.98
N GLY A 618 -31.68 2.25 -12.03
CA GLY A 618 -32.26 1.01 -12.54
C GLY A 618 -31.30 0.24 -13.45
N VAL A 619 -31.30 -1.08 -13.26
CA VAL A 619 -30.60 -2.10 -14.05
C VAL A 619 -31.27 -2.23 -15.43
N ALA A 620 -30.48 -2.21 -16.50
CA ALA A 620 -30.96 -2.47 -17.86
C ALA A 620 -30.95 -3.99 -18.15
N GLY A 621 -32.08 -4.65 -17.94
CA GLY A 621 -32.40 -5.96 -18.50
C GLY A 621 -33.21 -5.81 -19.79
N LYS A 622 -32.79 -6.48 -20.87
CA LYS A 622 -33.54 -6.54 -22.15
C LYS A 622 -34.80 -7.42 -22.04
N PRO A 623 -35.82 -7.20 -22.89
CA PRO A 623 -37.17 -7.74 -22.69
C PRO A 623 -37.41 -9.04 -23.47
N THR A 624 -38.20 -9.94 -22.89
CA THR A 624 -39.03 -10.90 -23.64
C THR A 624 -40.40 -11.03 -22.97
N ALA A 625 -41.40 -11.15 -23.83
CA ALA A 625 -42.79 -10.79 -23.59
C ALA A 625 -43.67 -11.89 -22.96
N ALA A 626 -44.71 -11.40 -22.27
CA ALA A 626 -46.10 -11.85 -22.23
C ALA A 626 -46.46 -13.28 -21.78
N GLY A 627 -47.33 -13.34 -20.75
CA GLY A 627 -48.17 -14.51 -20.48
C GLY A 627 -48.76 -14.52 -19.07
N VAL A 628 -49.80 -13.72 -18.84
CA VAL A 628 -50.66 -13.79 -17.64
C VAL A 628 -51.43 -15.12 -17.65
N GLN A 629 -51.41 -15.87 -16.54
CA GLN A 629 -52.58 -16.61 -16.03
C GLN A 629 -52.47 -16.84 -14.51
N VAL A 630 -53.60 -16.62 -13.84
CA VAL A 630 -53.89 -16.71 -12.41
C VAL A 630 -54.41 -18.11 -12.09
N ARG A 631 -54.02 -18.70 -10.93
CA ARG A 631 -54.84 -19.56 -10.04
C ARG A 631 -54.05 -19.87 -8.75
N VAL A 632 -54.46 -19.36 -7.60
CA VAL A 632 -55.36 -19.92 -6.56
C VAL A 632 -54.71 -21.01 -5.69
N ASP A 633 -54.72 -20.74 -4.37
CA ASP A 633 -54.34 -21.59 -3.24
C ASP A 633 -54.89 -23.02 -3.29
N ALA A 634 -54.12 -23.96 -2.71
CA ALA A 634 -54.61 -24.90 -1.69
C ALA A 634 -53.45 -25.75 -1.12
N THR A 635 -53.29 -25.67 0.21
CA THR A 635 -52.94 -26.77 1.15
C THR A 635 -51.95 -27.86 0.73
N GLY A 636 -50.87 -27.96 1.51
CA GLY A 636 -49.97 -29.11 1.57
C GLY A 636 -48.75 -28.80 2.41
#